data_AF-A0AAV6MLK7-F1
#
_entry.id   AF-A0AAV6MLK7-F1
#
_cell.length_a   1.000
_cell.length_b   1.000
_cell.length_c   1.000
_cell.angle_alpha   90.00
_cell.angle_beta   90.00
_cell.angle_gamma   90.00
#
_symmetry.space_group_name_H-M   'P 1'
#
loop_
_entity.id
_entity.type
_entity.pdbx_description
1 polymer ?
#
loop_
_entity_poly.entity_id
_entity_poly.type
_entity_poly.pdbx_seq_one_letter_code
_entity_poly.pdbx_strand_id
1 'polypeptide(L)'
;MGDKEAVEEGTTNGGGDLNPNAKEWSPIHDSAPEEDRCLFLTFSNGYPLTEHQIVHFFTRKFGACIERVYVHYREGGKEPPLFGKVVFVASSIPAIILEGKDEAKFSIESRTMWCKRYEARKARYRLCRGR
;
A
#
# COMPACT_ATOMS: atom_id res chain seq x y z
N MET A 1 -64.37 11.82 24.03
CA MET A 1 -63.45 12.97 23.95
C MET A 1 -62.04 12.39 23.97
N GLY A 2 -61.38 12.38 22.81
CA GLY A 2 -59.92 12.36 22.72
C GLY A 2 -59.23 11.03 22.97
N ASP A 3 -59.05 10.33 21.86
CA ASP A 3 -58.08 9.29 21.54
C ASP A 3 -56.67 9.59 22.08
N LYS A 4 -55.94 8.57 22.54
CA LYS A 4 -54.48 8.46 22.29
C LYS A 4 -54.06 7.01 22.06
N GLU A 5 -53.52 6.85 20.87
CA GLU A 5 -52.88 5.72 20.21
C GLU A 5 -51.72 5.07 20.99
N ALA A 6 -51.48 3.83 20.59
CA ALA A 6 -50.34 2.95 20.87
C ALA A 6 -48.97 3.61 20.52
N VAL A 7 -47.82 3.08 20.95
CA VAL A 7 -47.16 1.96 20.28
C VAL A 7 -46.02 1.40 21.15
N GLU A 8 -45.95 0.08 21.09
CA GLU A 8 -45.01 -0.92 21.60
C GLU A 8 -43.55 -0.65 21.20
N GLU A 9 -42.62 -0.53 22.16
CA GLU A 9 -41.18 -0.49 21.87
C GLU A 9 -40.68 -1.90 21.55
N GLY A 10 -40.60 -2.18 20.25
CA GLY A 10 -40.07 -3.41 19.69
C GLY A 10 -38.59 -3.61 20.03
N THR A 11 -38.30 -4.74 20.67
CA THR A 11 -36.99 -5.38 20.65
C THR A 11 -36.61 -5.73 19.22
N THR A 12 -35.56 -5.13 18.67
CA THR A 12 -34.88 -5.64 17.48
C THR A 12 -33.48 -6.11 17.89
N ASN A 13 -33.35 -7.43 18.06
CA ASN A 13 -32.07 -8.12 18.02
C ASN A 13 -31.44 -7.86 16.64
N GLY A 14 -30.50 -6.91 16.58
CA GLY A 14 -29.71 -6.64 15.39
C GLY A 14 -28.76 -7.80 15.12
N GLY A 15 -29.25 -8.81 14.38
CA GLY A 15 -28.42 -9.85 13.79
C GLY A 15 -27.34 -9.22 12.93
N GLY A 16 -26.10 -9.64 13.13
CA GLY A 16 -24.94 -9.05 12.48
C GLY A 16 -25.04 -9.09 10.96
N ASP A 17 -25.20 -7.91 10.36
CA ASP A 17 -25.03 -7.62 8.92
C ASP A 17 -23.55 -7.73 8.52
N LEU A 18 -22.90 -8.84 8.84
CA LEU A 18 -21.56 -9.12 8.34
C LEU A 18 -21.71 -10.03 7.12
N ASN A 19 -21.28 -9.52 5.96
CA ASN A 19 -21.21 -10.30 4.73
C ASN A 19 -20.45 -11.61 5.01
N PRO A 20 -21.04 -12.80 4.84
CA PRO A 20 -20.38 -14.08 5.13
C PRO A 20 -19.17 -14.36 4.22
N ASN A 21 -19.00 -13.60 3.14
CA ASN A 21 -17.82 -13.60 2.28
C ASN A 21 -16.81 -12.49 2.62
N ALA A 22 -17.01 -11.74 3.72
CA ALA A 22 -16.03 -10.77 4.16
C ALA A 22 -14.72 -11.49 4.52
N LYS A 23 -13.62 -11.02 3.95
CA LYS A 23 -12.29 -11.56 4.24
C LYS A 23 -12.03 -11.45 5.74
N GLU A 24 -11.58 -12.54 6.35
CA GLU A 24 -11.26 -12.62 7.77
C GLU A 24 -10.36 -11.44 8.19
N TRP A 25 -10.80 -10.69 9.19
CA TRP A 25 -10.02 -9.58 9.73
C TRP A 25 -8.70 -10.11 10.28
N SER A 26 -7.63 -9.86 9.55
CA SER A 26 -6.30 -10.36 9.86
C SER A 26 -5.46 -9.20 10.39
N PRO A 27 -5.20 -9.07 11.70
CA PRO A 27 -4.42 -7.97 12.25
C PRO A 27 -2.97 -7.93 11.72
N ILE A 28 -2.50 -9.03 11.11
CA ILE A 28 -1.19 -9.15 10.46
C ILE A 28 -1.18 -8.44 9.10
N HIS A 29 -2.30 -8.48 8.38
CA HIS A 29 -2.53 -7.67 7.18
C HIS A 29 -3.34 -6.47 7.61
N ASP A 30 -2.63 -5.40 7.96
CA ASP A 30 -3.24 -4.12 8.23
C ASP A 30 -4.32 -3.86 7.16
N SER A 31 -5.59 -3.72 7.56
CA SER A 31 -6.72 -3.58 6.63
C SER A 31 -6.66 -2.29 5.79
N ALA A 32 -5.53 -1.58 5.88
CA ALA A 32 -5.14 -0.47 5.06
C ALA A 32 -5.16 -0.84 3.57
N PRO A 33 -5.62 0.09 2.71
CA PRO A 33 -5.58 -0.08 1.27
C PRO A 33 -4.14 -0.30 0.78
N GLU A 34 -3.99 -0.98 -0.36
CA GLU A 34 -2.68 -1.25 -0.97
C GLU A 34 -1.86 0.03 -1.17
N GLU A 35 -2.53 1.14 -1.43
CA GLU A 35 -1.94 2.48 -1.61
C GLU A 35 -1.11 2.92 -0.38
N ASP A 36 -1.60 2.66 0.83
CA ASP A 36 -0.95 3.10 2.07
C ASP A 36 0.22 2.20 2.49
N ARG A 37 0.19 0.95 2.04
CA ARG A 37 1.20 -0.09 2.34
C ARG A 37 2.13 -0.36 1.16
N CYS A 38 2.27 0.58 0.22
CA CYS A 38 3.14 0.42 -0.95
C CYS A 38 4.15 1.56 -1.11
N LEU A 39 5.24 1.23 -1.80
CA LEU A 39 6.24 2.21 -2.26
C LEU A 39 6.43 2.08 -3.77
N PHE A 40 6.63 3.22 -4.42
CA PHE A 40 7.10 3.27 -5.80
C PHE A 40 8.60 3.14 -5.83
N LEU A 41 9.08 2.34 -6.79
CA LEU A 41 10.49 2.12 -7.04
C LEU A 41 10.84 2.79 -8.36
N THR A 42 11.94 3.53 -8.42
CA THR A 42 12.52 4.01 -9.67
C THR A 42 14.00 3.64 -9.73
N PHE A 43 14.41 3.08 -10.85
CA PHE A 43 15.78 2.60 -11.06
C PHE A 43 16.60 3.68 -11.77
N SER A 44 17.82 3.91 -11.31
CA SER A 44 18.75 4.77 -12.04
C SER A 44 19.16 4.13 -13.36
N ASN A 45 19.18 4.94 -14.42
CA ASN A 45 19.44 4.63 -15.83
C ASN A 45 20.23 3.34 -16.11
N GLY A 46 19.57 2.35 -16.72
CA GLY A 46 20.21 1.20 -17.39
C GLY A 46 20.39 -0.08 -16.59
N TYR A 47 20.22 -0.07 -15.27
CA TYR A 47 20.43 -1.26 -14.43
C TYR A 47 19.20 -1.59 -13.56
N PRO A 48 18.16 -2.18 -14.17
CA PRO A 48 16.96 -2.56 -13.46
C PRO A 48 17.24 -3.66 -12.45
N LEU A 49 16.67 -3.54 -11.25
CA LEU A 49 16.66 -4.63 -10.29
C LEU A 49 15.54 -5.60 -10.64
N THR A 50 15.84 -6.89 -10.51
CA THR A 50 14.84 -7.93 -10.67
C THR A 50 13.95 -7.99 -9.42
N GLU A 51 12.73 -8.51 -9.56
CA GLU A 51 11.81 -8.71 -8.43
C GLU A 51 12.48 -9.48 -7.29
N HIS A 52 13.21 -10.56 -7.62
CA HIS A 52 13.93 -11.36 -6.63
C HIS A 52 15.00 -10.56 -5.88
N GLN A 53 15.74 -9.67 -6.54
CA GLN A 53 16.74 -8.82 -5.86
C GLN A 53 16.07 -7.82 -4.93
N ILE A 54 14.94 -7.23 -5.36
CA ILE A 54 14.16 -6.30 -4.53
C ILE A 54 13.65 -7.04 -3.29
N VAL A 55 13.03 -8.22 -3.47
CA VAL A 55 12.55 -9.07 -2.38
C VAL A 55 13.68 -9.41 -1.42
N HIS A 56 14.80 -9.89 -1.94
CA HIS A 56 15.95 -10.28 -1.13
C HIS A 56 16.52 -9.11 -0.33
N PHE A 57 16.66 -7.93 -0.94
CA PHE A 57 17.18 -6.74 -0.28
C PHE A 57 16.30 -6.30 0.91
N PHE A 58 15.00 -6.13 0.68
CA PHE A 58 14.07 -5.72 1.73
C PHE A 58 13.94 -6.80 2.81
N THR A 59 13.90 -8.08 2.42
CA THR A 59 13.82 -9.19 3.37
C THR A 59 15.04 -9.25 4.28
N ARG A 60 16.24 -9.05 3.71
CA ARG A 60 17.48 -9.04 4.49
C ARG A 60 17.58 -7.85 5.45
N LYS A 61 17.01 -6.71 5.08
CA LYS A 61 17.15 -5.47 5.86
C LYS A 61 16.02 -5.26 6.88
N PHE A 62 14.80 -5.67 6.56
CA PHE A 62 13.59 -5.39 7.35
C PHE A 62 12.79 -6.66 7.73
N GLY A 63 13.27 -7.85 7.36
CA GLY A 63 12.56 -9.11 7.57
C GLY A 63 11.50 -9.39 6.50
N ALA A 64 10.72 -10.46 6.68
CA ALA A 64 9.67 -10.88 5.74
C ALA A 64 8.49 -9.90 5.69
N CYS A 65 8.70 -8.75 5.06
CA CYS A 65 7.80 -7.60 5.09
C CYS A 65 7.09 -7.35 3.74
N ILE A 66 7.49 -8.07 2.69
CA ILE A 66 6.94 -7.93 1.34
C ILE A 66 5.78 -8.89 1.14
N GLU A 67 4.69 -8.35 0.62
CA GLU A 67 3.58 -9.13 0.09
C GLU A 67 3.77 -9.38 -1.41
N ARG A 68 4.01 -8.32 -2.19
CA ARG A 68 4.14 -8.41 -3.66
C ARG A 68 5.10 -7.36 -4.20
N VAL A 69 5.77 -7.70 -5.32
CA VAL A 69 6.56 -6.74 -6.11
C VAL A 69 6.00 -6.76 -7.52
N TYR A 70 6.03 -5.59 -8.16
CA TYR A 70 5.70 -5.40 -9.56
C TYR A 70 6.83 -4.60 -10.20
N VAL A 71 7.42 -5.12 -11.26
CA VAL A 71 8.37 -4.38 -12.09
C VAL A 71 7.70 -4.09 -13.43
N HIS A 72 7.67 -2.82 -13.84
CA HIS A 72 6.99 -2.43 -15.07
C HIS A 72 7.93 -2.59 -16.27
N TYR A 73 7.72 -3.66 -17.02
CA TYR A 73 8.38 -3.90 -18.30
C TYR A 73 7.60 -3.22 -19.44
N ARG A 74 8.31 -2.48 -20.29
CA ARG A 74 7.72 -1.87 -21.50
C ARG A 74 7.41 -2.94 -22.54
N GLU A 75 6.35 -2.70 -23.33
CA GLU A 75 5.97 -3.59 -24.43
C GLU A 75 7.13 -3.78 -25.41
N GLY A 76 7.43 -5.04 -25.72
CA GLY A 76 8.53 -5.42 -26.60
C GLY A 76 9.84 -5.79 -25.89
N GLY A 77 9.97 -5.60 -24.57
CA GLY A 77 11.07 -6.16 -23.75
C GLY A 77 12.49 -5.70 -24.10
N LYS A 78 12.63 -4.75 -25.04
CA LYS A 78 13.93 -4.25 -25.51
C LYS A 78 14.55 -3.21 -24.58
N GLU A 79 13.73 -2.53 -23.78
CA GLU A 79 14.17 -1.48 -22.87
C GLU A 79 14.16 -1.97 -21.41
N PRO A 80 15.15 -1.56 -20.60
CA PRO A 80 15.17 -1.91 -19.18
C PRO A 80 13.97 -1.26 -18.44
N PRO A 81 13.34 -1.95 -17.47
CA PRO A 81 12.29 -1.35 -16.69
C PRO A 81 12.83 -0.17 -15.87
N LEU A 82 12.09 0.92 -15.87
CA LEU A 82 12.48 2.19 -15.22
C LEU A 82 11.86 2.34 -13.84
N PHE A 83 10.73 1.68 -13.60
CA PHE A 83 9.98 1.79 -12.37
C PHE A 83 9.30 0.49 -11.97
N GLY A 84 8.90 0.44 -10.71
CA GLY A 84 8.17 -0.67 -10.12
C GLY A 84 7.34 -0.21 -8.92
N LYS A 85 6.67 -1.16 -8.30
CA LYS A 85 5.88 -1.01 -7.10
C LYS A 85 6.17 -2.17 -6.17
N VAL A 86 6.35 -1.89 -4.90
CA VAL A 86 6.42 -2.92 -3.85
C VAL A 86 5.27 -2.70 -2.89
N VAL A 87 4.62 -3.79 -2.52
CA VAL A 87 3.49 -3.84 -1.60
C VAL A 87 3.93 -4.64 -0.38
N PHE A 88 3.74 -4.04 0.80
CA PHE A 88 4.16 -4.60 2.09
C PHE A 88 2.97 -5.14 2.87
N VAL A 89 3.23 -6.05 3.79
CA VAL A 89 2.21 -6.70 4.61
C VAL A 89 1.49 -5.73 5.56
N ALA A 90 2.14 -4.61 5.95
CA ALA A 90 1.61 -3.62 6.88
C ALA A 90 1.89 -2.18 6.42
N SER A 91 1.01 -1.25 6.78
CA SER A 91 1.10 0.18 6.39
C SER A 91 2.24 0.93 7.09
N SER A 92 2.71 0.42 8.23
CA SER A 92 3.83 0.99 8.98
C SER A 92 5.18 0.80 8.28
N ILE A 93 5.32 -0.26 7.46
CA ILE A 93 6.59 -0.62 6.82
C ILE A 93 7.09 0.47 5.86
N PRO A 94 6.28 1.03 4.93
CA PRO A 94 6.67 2.18 4.13
C PRO A 94 7.24 3.36 4.95
N ALA A 95 6.59 3.69 6.08
CA ALA A 95 7.04 4.79 6.93
C ALA A 95 8.41 4.50 7.59
N ILE A 96 8.64 3.25 8.00
CA ILE A 96 9.93 2.78 8.54
C ILE A 96 11.02 2.84 7.47
N ILE A 97 10.73 2.33 6.26
CA ILE A 97 11.69 2.30 5.15
C ILE A 97 12.09 3.71 4.72
N LEU A 98 11.14 4.64 4.71
CA LEU A 98 11.39 6.03 4.33
C LEU A 98 11.91 6.90 5.49
N GLU A 99 11.97 6.38 6.71
CA GLU A 99 12.41 7.12 7.91
C GLU A 99 11.67 8.45 8.09
N GLY A 100 10.37 8.48 7.79
CA GLY A 100 9.53 9.68 7.87
C GLY A 100 9.71 10.69 6.74
N LYS A 101 10.49 10.36 5.70
CA LYS A 101 10.66 11.18 4.48
C LYS A 101 9.69 10.74 3.38
N ASP A 102 9.62 11.50 2.29
CA ASP A 102 8.85 11.12 1.09
C ASP A 102 9.62 10.18 0.14
N GLU A 103 10.96 10.19 0.23
CA GLU A 103 11.83 9.35 -0.59
C GLU A 103 13.07 8.85 0.17
N ALA A 104 13.52 7.66 -0.21
CA ALA A 104 14.75 7.05 0.29
C ALA A 104 15.55 6.48 -0.87
N LYS A 105 16.88 6.63 -0.82
CA LYS A 105 17.80 6.10 -1.82
C LYS A 105 18.49 4.85 -1.26
N PHE A 106 18.46 3.76 -2.03
CA PHE A 106 19.15 2.53 -1.71
C PHE A 106 20.14 2.17 -2.83
N SER A 107 21.28 1.63 -2.43
CA SER A 107 22.29 1.11 -3.35
C SER A 107 22.43 -0.39 -3.16
N ILE A 108 22.16 -1.15 -4.22
CA ILE A 108 22.17 -2.63 -4.24
C ILE A 108 23.15 -3.03 -5.33
N GLU A 109 24.28 -3.63 -4.96
CA GLU A 109 25.31 -4.09 -5.93
C GLU A 109 25.72 -3.00 -6.93
N SER A 110 26.00 -1.79 -6.45
CA SER A 110 26.33 -0.60 -7.26
C SER A 110 25.19 -0.04 -8.13
N ARG A 111 23.99 -0.62 -8.07
CA ARG A 111 22.77 -0.12 -8.72
C ARG A 111 21.99 0.74 -7.74
N THR A 112 21.49 1.89 -8.19
CA THR A 112 20.69 2.78 -7.35
C THR A 112 19.20 2.60 -7.60
N MET A 113 18.46 2.43 -6.52
CA MET A 113 17.01 2.42 -6.50
C MET A 113 16.51 3.52 -5.57
N TRP A 114 15.55 4.29 -6.04
CA TRP A 114 14.81 5.23 -5.21
C TRP A 114 13.47 4.62 -4.84
N CYS A 115 13.14 4.71 -3.56
CA CYS A 115 11.84 4.40 -3.02
C CYS A 115 11.10 5.70 -2.74
N LYS A 116 9.85 5.80 -3.18
CA LYS A 116 9.01 6.98 -2.96
C LYS A 116 7.66 6.55 -2.39
N ARG A 117 7.11 7.36 -1.50
CA ARG A 117 5.75 7.17 -1.00
C ARG A 117 4.74 7.23 -2.15
N TYR A 118 3.73 6.37 -2.11
CA TYR A 118 2.62 6.43 -3.07
C TYR A 118 1.78 7.68 -2.79
N GLU A 119 1.80 8.66 -3.71
CA GLU A 119 0.84 9.75 -3.70
C GLU A 119 -0.36 9.40 -4.59
N ALA A 120 -1.49 9.03 -3.98
CA ALA A 120 -2.73 8.88 -4.71
C ALA A 120 -3.07 10.18 -5.45
N ARG A 121 -3.42 10.10 -6.74
CA ARG A 121 -3.76 11.27 -7.58
C ARG A 121 -4.87 12.14 -6.96
N LYS A 122 -5.74 11.58 -6.10
CA LYS A 122 -6.75 12.32 -5.32
C LYS A 122 -6.16 13.20 -4.20
N ALA A 123 -5.01 12.86 -3.64
CA ALA A 123 -4.32 13.67 -2.62
C ALA A 123 -3.72 14.95 -3.22
N ARG A 124 -3.22 14.87 -4.47
CA ARG A 124 -2.67 16.03 -5.20
C ARG A 124 -3.68 17.16 -5.44
N TYR A 125 -4.98 16.85 -5.53
CA TYR A 125 -6.02 17.88 -5.66
C TYR A 125 -6.43 18.51 -4.32
N ARG A 126 -6.16 17.86 -3.17
CA ARG A 126 -6.51 18.41 -1.85
C ARG A 126 -5.45 19.39 -1.33
N LEU A 127 -4.18 19.23 -1.71
CA LEU A 127 -3.12 20.13 -1.25
C LEU A 127 -3.09 21.50 -1.95
N CYS A 128 -3.72 21.66 -3.12
CA CYS A 128 -3.80 22.94 -3.83
C CYS A 128 -5.00 23.84 -3.40
N ARG A 129 -5.79 23.47 -2.38
CA ARG A 129 -6.90 24.30 -1.86
C ARG A 129 -6.61 24.91 -0.49
N GLY A 130 -5.43 25.48 -0.28
CA GLY A 130 -5.16 26.17 0.98
C GLY A 130 -3.80 26.82 1.14
N ARG A 131 -3.55 27.90 0.39
CA ARG A 131 -3.13 29.19 0.95
C ARG A 131 -3.18 30.28 -0.12
#